data_AF-A0A969LKH0-F1
#
_entry.id   AF-A0A969LKH0-F1
#
_cell.length_a   1.000
_cell.length_b   1.000
_cell.length_c   1.000
_cell.angle_alpha   90.00
_cell.angle_beta   90.00
_cell.angle_gamma   90.00
#
_symmetry.space_group_name_H-M   'P 1'
#
loop_
_entity.id
_entity.type
_entity.pdbx_description
1 polymer ?
#
loop_
_entity_poly.entity_id
_entity_poly.type
_entity_poly.pdbx_seq_one_letter_code
_entity_poly.pdbx_strand_id
1 'polypeptide(L)'
;MLHRRFLSIVLLLFLVDWATPVDADGVKVNVQVTGSDGKPATGSKVRLVRYGDKTPVKTPPPGEIVEVQAIDSNNQTGSTVVFVPKTGTVNVVVTTGKPEPSYALHADNARKASAAGDLDTYNAEAFQASEAIDQERAQLANERQLVEQFKQQQYLPDLTAQEVGALIEKAKTQGFNSDSPSVKLLTLYKSYLTRLEDLEETVKRHEDDFKTLQPPDKRTSMAPGACPNGEGGLLAGWINSVTGSDLAAACDIDTKREKNKDRRDPKGDRDHHGHD
;
A
#
# COMPACT_ATOMS: atom_id res chain seq x y z
N MET A 1 -17.03 39.20 -32.30
CA MET A 1 -16.50 37.91 -31.81
C MET A 1 -15.82 38.08 -30.45
N LEU A 2 -16.56 38.21 -29.34
CA LEU A 2 -15.94 38.09 -28.00
C LEU A 2 -16.93 37.95 -26.82
N HIS A 3 -18.13 37.38 -27.00
CA HIS A 3 -19.16 37.36 -25.93
C HIS A 3 -19.86 35.98 -25.76
N ARG A 4 -19.15 34.88 -26.05
CA ARG A 4 -19.77 33.53 -26.00
C ARG A 4 -18.93 32.42 -25.33
N ARG A 5 -17.92 32.76 -24.51
CA ARG A 5 -17.05 31.75 -23.85
C ARG A 5 -16.71 32.00 -22.38
N PHE A 6 -17.55 32.72 -21.64
CA PHE A 6 -17.34 32.94 -20.19
C PHE A 6 -18.54 32.55 -19.31
N LEU A 7 -19.42 31.68 -19.82
CA LEU A 7 -20.60 31.21 -19.09
C LEU A 7 -20.66 29.66 -19.03
N SER A 8 -19.55 29.02 -18.66
CA SER A 8 -19.51 27.55 -18.51
C SER A 8 -18.68 27.06 -17.32
N ILE A 9 -18.35 27.92 -16.35
CA ILE A 9 -17.60 27.52 -15.13
C ILE A 9 -18.46 27.69 -13.85
N VAL A 10 -19.69 28.19 -13.94
CA VAL A 10 -20.55 28.45 -12.75
C VAL A 10 -21.84 27.59 -12.74
N LEU A 11 -22.03 26.69 -13.72
CA LEU A 11 -23.23 25.86 -13.81
C LEU A 11 -22.94 24.35 -13.90
N LEU A 12 -22.06 23.88 -13.01
CA LEU A 12 -22.05 22.50 -12.54
C LEU A 12 -22.18 22.52 -11.01
N LEU A 13 -23.24 23.19 -10.55
CA LEU A 13 -23.98 22.74 -9.37
C LEU A 13 -24.58 21.38 -9.73
N PHE A 14 -23.73 20.35 -9.75
CA PHE A 14 -24.19 18.99 -9.76
C PHE A 14 -25.09 18.84 -8.55
N LEU A 15 -26.27 18.28 -8.79
CA LEU A 15 -27.08 17.57 -7.82
C LEU A 15 -26.21 16.43 -7.25
N VAL A 16 -25.25 16.80 -6.41
CA VAL A 16 -24.50 15.88 -5.59
C VAL A 16 -25.46 15.55 -4.46
N ASP A 17 -25.86 14.30 -4.33
CA ASP A 17 -26.50 13.80 -3.13
C ASP A 17 -25.39 13.79 -2.05
N TRP A 18 -25.17 14.94 -1.40
CA TRP A 18 -24.35 14.98 -0.19
C TRP A 18 -25.14 14.16 0.83
N ALA A 19 -24.53 13.10 1.37
CA ALA A 19 -25.07 12.51 2.58
C ALA A 19 -25.23 13.65 3.60
N THR A 20 -26.36 13.69 4.31
CA THR A 20 -26.70 14.78 5.23
C THR A 20 -25.47 15.13 6.09
N PRO A 21 -25.04 16.42 6.11
CA PRO A 21 -23.85 16.82 6.85
C PRO A 21 -23.96 16.35 8.29
N VAL A 22 -22.90 15.75 8.79
CA VAL A 22 -22.84 15.31 10.18
C VAL A 22 -22.30 16.48 11.00
N ASP A 23 -23.18 17.10 11.79
CA ASP A 23 -22.88 18.30 12.58
C ASP A 23 -22.24 17.93 13.93
N ALA A 24 -21.11 18.56 14.24
CA ALA A 24 -20.44 18.53 15.54
C ALA A 24 -20.13 19.96 16.01
N ASP A 25 -20.83 20.53 17.00
CA ASP A 25 -20.42 21.75 17.73
C ASP A 25 -19.58 22.78 16.93
N GLY A 26 -20.05 23.19 15.74
CA GLY A 26 -19.37 24.16 14.87
C GLY A 26 -18.46 23.61 13.76
N VAL A 27 -18.40 22.30 13.55
CA VAL A 27 -17.67 21.58 12.48
C VAL A 27 -18.63 20.74 11.65
N LYS A 28 -18.53 20.87 10.33
CA LYS A 28 -19.32 20.07 9.36
C LYS A 28 -18.41 19.08 8.64
N VAL A 29 -18.71 17.79 8.75
CA VAL A 29 -18.10 16.78 7.87
C VAL A 29 -19.07 16.50 6.74
N ASN A 30 -18.66 16.91 5.55
CA ASN A 30 -19.38 16.73 4.32
C ASN A 30 -18.81 15.52 3.58
N VAL A 31 -19.63 14.51 3.35
CA VAL A 31 -19.18 13.26 2.72
C VAL A 31 -19.81 13.12 1.35
N GLN A 32 -18.95 13.05 0.34
CA GLN A 32 -19.31 12.66 -1.01
C GLN A 32 -18.94 11.20 -1.22
N VAL A 33 -19.92 10.36 -1.55
CA VAL A 33 -19.67 8.97 -1.91
C VAL A 33 -19.59 8.86 -3.42
N THR A 34 -18.54 8.23 -3.91
CA THR A 34 -18.28 8.01 -5.35
C THR A 34 -18.23 6.52 -5.62
N GLY A 35 -18.91 6.06 -6.67
CA GLY A 35 -18.85 4.67 -7.11
C GLY A 35 -17.53 4.35 -7.81
N SER A 36 -17.35 3.08 -8.15
CA SER A 36 -16.15 2.59 -8.85
C SER A 36 -15.96 3.20 -10.25
N ASP A 37 -17.03 3.73 -10.83
CA ASP A 37 -17.05 4.46 -12.11
C ASP A 37 -16.67 5.95 -11.99
N GLY A 38 -16.34 6.41 -10.78
CA GLY A 38 -15.97 7.79 -10.48
C GLY A 38 -17.15 8.76 -10.42
N LYS A 39 -18.40 8.30 -10.51
CA LYS A 39 -19.59 9.15 -10.37
C LYS A 39 -20.13 9.15 -8.94
N PRO A 40 -20.90 10.17 -8.53
CA PRO A 40 -21.57 10.16 -7.24
C PRO A 40 -22.47 8.93 -7.07
N ALA A 41 -22.31 8.22 -5.96
CA ALA A 41 -23.12 7.05 -5.62
C ALA A 41 -24.43 7.48 -4.93
N THR A 42 -25.57 7.11 -5.51
CA THR A 42 -26.91 7.43 -4.97
C THR A 42 -27.31 6.46 -3.87
N GLY A 43 -28.09 6.93 -2.88
CA GLY A 43 -28.61 6.07 -1.80
C GLY A 43 -27.56 5.54 -0.84
N SER A 44 -26.39 6.19 -0.78
CA SER A 44 -25.26 5.77 0.04
C SER A 44 -25.54 5.99 1.52
N LYS A 45 -25.14 5.01 2.34
CA LYS A 45 -25.14 5.10 3.81
C LYS A 45 -23.73 5.42 4.28
N VAL A 46 -23.61 6.44 5.12
CA VAL A 46 -22.33 6.85 5.71
C VAL A 46 -22.35 6.59 7.20
N ARG A 47 -21.23 6.08 7.73
CA ARG A 47 -21.00 5.91 9.15
C ARG A 47 -19.62 6.49 9.49
N LEU A 48 -19.58 7.27 10.54
CA LEU A 48 -18.33 7.74 11.12
C LEU A 48 -17.94 6.82 12.27
N VAL A 49 -16.67 6.50 12.32
CA VAL A 49 -16.09 5.63 13.33
C VAL A 49 -14.88 6.34 13.90
N ARG A 50 -14.75 6.37 15.21
CA ARG A 50 -13.53 6.93 15.81
C ARG A 50 -12.35 6.05 15.39
N TYR A 51 -11.31 6.72 14.93
CA TYR A 51 -10.12 6.07 14.42
C TYR A 51 -9.40 5.31 15.55
N GLY A 52 -8.97 4.08 15.29
CA GLY A 52 -8.25 3.22 16.24
C GLY A 52 -9.12 2.38 17.19
N ASP A 53 -10.29 2.84 17.65
CA ASP A 53 -11.15 2.09 18.58
C ASP A 53 -12.40 1.46 17.93
N LYS A 54 -12.62 1.73 16.64
CA LYS A 54 -13.75 1.26 15.83
C LYS A 54 -15.13 1.59 16.43
N THR A 55 -15.20 2.55 17.34
CA THR A 55 -16.46 2.95 17.98
C THR A 55 -17.25 3.87 17.05
N PRO A 56 -18.51 3.55 16.71
CA PRO A 56 -19.36 4.48 15.96
C PRO A 56 -19.51 5.82 16.66
N VAL A 57 -19.37 6.89 15.91
CA VAL A 57 -19.66 8.26 16.38
C VAL A 57 -20.77 8.85 15.52
N LYS A 58 -21.80 9.39 16.16
CA LYS A 58 -22.86 10.15 15.46
C LYS A 58 -22.39 11.52 15.04
N THR A 59 -21.40 12.05 15.76
CA THR A 59 -20.90 13.40 15.65
C THR A 59 -19.39 13.31 15.84
N PRO A 60 -18.58 13.65 14.83
CA PRO A 60 -17.14 13.52 14.92
C PRO A 60 -16.59 14.54 15.94
N PRO A 61 -15.82 14.11 16.95
CA PRO A 61 -15.24 15.04 17.91
C PRO A 61 -14.21 15.98 17.25
N PRO A 62 -14.26 17.30 17.55
CA PRO A 62 -13.32 18.27 16.99
C PRO A 62 -11.88 18.01 17.46
N GLY A 63 -10.93 18.08 16.52
CA GLY A 63 -9.51 17.86 16.78
C GLY A 63 -9.09 16.38 16.87
N GLU A 64 -9.93 15.45 16.42
CA GLU A 64 -9.65 14.00 16.37
C GLU A 64 -9.58 13.49 14.92
N ILE A 65 -9.00 12.29 14.76
CA ILE A 65 -9.02 11.54 13.50
C ILE A 65 -10.24 10.59 13.52
N VAL A 66 -11.00 10.55 12.42
CA VAL A 66 -12.13 9.64 12.24
C VAL A 66 -12.01 8.86 10.93
N GLU A 67 -12.52 7.64 10.95
CA GLU A 67 -12.70 6.82 9.76
C GLU A 67 -14.12 7.02 9.24
N VAL A 68 -14.24 7.46 7.98
CA VAL A 68 -15.49 7.63 7.25
C VAL A 68 -15.72 6.38 6.42
N GLN A 69 -16.72 5.60 6.80
CA GLN A 69 -17.13 4.39 6.08
C GLN A 69 -18.39 4.70 5.27
N ALA A 70 -18.41 4.28 4.01
CA ALA A 70 -19.58 4.39 3.14
C ALA A 70 -19.96 3.04 2.58
N ILE A 71 -21.27 2.82 2.42
CA ILE A 71 -21.85 1.69 1.72
C ILE A 71 -22.81 2.25 0.68
N ASP A 72 -22.61 1.92 -0.59
CA ASP A 72 -23.50 2.36 -1.66
C ASP A 72 -24.74 1.46 -1.81
N SER A 73 -25.63 1.81 -2.75
CA SER A 73 -26.87 1.07 -3.02
C SER A 73 -26.64 -0.37 -3.51
N ASN A 74 -25.44 -0.70 -3.98
CA ASN A 74 -25.06 -2.03 -4.45
C ASN A 74 -24.37 -2.84 -3.35
N ASN A 75 -24.45 -2.39 -2.08
CA ASN A 75 -23.75 -2.95 -0.93
C ASN A 75 -22.21 -2.96 -1.09
N GLN A 76 -21.66 -2.10 -1.95
CA GLN A 76 -20.22 -1.96 -2.05
C GLN A 76 -19.73 -0.99 -0.99
N THR A 77 -18.63 -1.35 -0.33
CA THR A 77 -18.07 -0.60 0.78
C THR A 77 -16.90 0.25 0.33
N GLY A 78 -16.65 1.34 1.04
CA GLY A 78 -15.46 2.18 0.92
C GLY A 78 -15.14 2.82 2.26
N SER A 79 -13.87 3.14 2.51
CA SER A 79 -13.48 3.85 3.71
C SER A 79 -12.38 4.87 3.43
N THR A 80 -12.32 5.92 4.24
CA THR A 80 -11.19 6.84 4.24
C THR A 80 -11.02 7.43 5.63
N VAL A 81 -9.81 7.88 5.93
CA VAL A 81 -9.46 8.45 7.23
C VAL A 81 -9.28 9.94 7.07
N VAL A 82 -9.82 10.72 8.01
CA VAL A 82 -9.75 12.18 7.96
C VAL A 82 -9.52 12.79 9.33
N PHE A 83 -8.77 13.89 9.34
CA PHE A 83 -8.61 14.74 10.51
C PHE A 83 -9.77 15.75 10.57
N VAL A 84 -10.44 15.80 11.72
CA VAL A 84 -11.56 16.71 11.98
C VAL A 84 -10.98 17.95 12.68
N PRO A 85 -10.94 19.13 12.03
CA PRO A 85 -10.40 20.33 12.63
C PRO A 85 -11.27 20.80 13.78
N LYS A 86 -10.69 21.61 14.68
CA LYS A 86 -11.41 22.18 15.83
C LYS A 86 -12.55 23.14 15.41
N THR A 87 -12.50 23.68 14.20
CA THR A 87 -13.50 24.59 13.61
C THR A 87 -13.56 24.43 12.08
N GLY A 88 -14.72 24.66 11.48
CA GLY A 88 -14.84 24.82 10.01
C GLY A 88 -15.58 23.67 9.31
N THR A 89 -15.15 23.32 8.10
CA THR A 89 -15.79 22.26 7.30
C THR A 89 -14.73 21.38 6.66
N VAL A 90 -14.97 20.07 6.70
CA VAL A 90 -14.15 19.05 6.05
C VAL A 90 -14.97 18.43 4.94
N ASN A 91 -14.42 18.41 3.73
CA ASN A 91 -15.02 17.70 2.61
C ASN A 91 -14.24 16.41 2.39
N VAL A 92 -14.95 15.30 2.38
CA VAL A 92 -14.39 13.96 2.28
C VAL A 92 -14.99 13.25 1.08
N VAL A 93 -14.14 12.64 0.26
CA VAL A 93 -14.58 11.75 -0.82
C VAL A 93 -14.30 10.32 -0.40
N VAL A 94 -15.34 9.49 -0.37
CA VAL A 94 -15.22 8.04 -0.15
C VAL A 94 -15.53 7.34 -1.46
N THR A 95 -14.63 6.48 -1.92
CA THR A 95 -14.87 5.66 -3.12
C THR A 95 -15.32 4.26 -2.72
N THR A 96 -16.47 3.82 -3.22
CA THR A 96 -17.02 2.47 -3.02
C THR A 96 -16.78 1.59 -4.24
N GLY A 97 -16.79 0.27 -4.07
CA GLY A 97 -16.85 -0.66 -5.21
C GLY A 97 -15.53 -0.96 -5.90
N LYS A 98 -14.43 -0.34 -5.47
CA LYS A 98 -13.09 -0.83 -5.74
C LYS A 98 -12.65 -1.55 -4.47
N PRO A 99 -12.73 -2.90 -4.40
CA PRO A 99 -12.10 -3.60 -3.30
C PRO A 99 -10.63 -3.21 -3.30
N GLU A 100 -10.07 -2.91 -2.12
CA GLU A 100 -8.63 -2.74 -2.01
C GLU A 100 -7.98 -4.02 -2.54
N PRO A 101 -7.05 -3.92 -3.51
CA PRO A 101 -6.32 -5.07 -4.00
C PRO A 101 -5.62 -5.73 -2.81
N SER A 102 -5.90 -7.02 -2.62
CA SER A 102 -5.36 -7.76 -1.48
C SER A 102 -4.00 -8.31 -1.86
N TYR A 103 -2.93 -7.76 -1.26
CA TYR A 103 -1.58 -8.28 -1.45
C TYR A 103 -1.53 -9.80 -1.23
N ALA A 104 -2.11 -10.29 -0.14
CA ALA A 104 -2.09 -11.70 0.22
C ALA A 104 -2.73 -12.61 -0.86
N LEU A 105 -3.85 -12.17 -1.45
CA LEU A 105 -4.53 -12.92 -2.52
C LEU A 105 -3.66 -12.99 -3.78
N HIS A 106 -3.17 -11.84 -4.24
CA HIS A 106 -2.39 -11.76 -5.47
C HIS A 106 -1.02 -12.44 -5.33
N ALA A 107 -0.36 -12.31 -4.17
CA ALA A 107 0.88 -13.03 -3.89
C ALA A 107 0.67 -14.55 -3.85
N ASP A 108 -0.42 -15.04 -3.25
CA ASP A 108 -0.76 -16.47 -3.25
C ASP A 108 -1.06 -17.00 -4.66
N ASN A 109 -1.83 -16.26 -5.46
CA ASN A 109 -2.09 -16.60 -6.86
C ASN A 109 -0.81 -16.60 -7.70
N ALA A 110 0.09 -15.63 -7.49
CA ALA A 110 1.39 -15.60 -8.14
C ALA A 110 2.23 -16.83 -7.79
N ARG A 111 2.28 -17.23 -6.51
CA ARG A 111 2.98 -18.47 -6.10
C ARG A 111 2.39 -19.71 -6.76
N LYS A 112 1.06 -19.82 -6.84
CA LYS A 112 0.36 -20.93 -7.51
C LYS A 112 0.68 -20.97 -9.02
N ALA A 113 0.66 -19.81 -9.68
CA ALA A 113 1.00 -19.70 -11.10
C ALA A 113 2.46 -20.07 -11.37
N SER A 114 3.38 -19.62 -10.50
CA SER A 114 4.79 -20.02 -10.55
C SER A 114 4.97 -21.53 -10.38
N ALA A 115 4.30 -22.15 -9.40
CA ALA A 115 4.32 -23.60 -9.21
C ALA A 115 3.72 -24.37 -10.41
N ALA A 116 2.77 -23.77 -11.12
CA ALA A 116 2.14 -24.35 -12.30
C ALA A 116 2.93 -24.11 -13.61
N GLY A 117 3.99 -23.31 -13.59
CA GLY A 117 4.71 -22.93 -14.81
C GLY A 117 4.00 -21.87 -15.67
N ASP A 118 2.96 -21.22 -15.15
CA ASP A 118 2.16 -20.23 -15.86
C ASP A 118 2.77 -18.83 -15.69
N LEU A 119 3.65 -18.46 -16.62
CA LEU A 119 4.36 -17.19 -16.59
C LEU A 119 3.43 -15.98 -16.79
N ASP A 120 2.40 -16.10 -17.61
CA ASP A 120 1.50 -14.99 -17.92
C ASP A 120 0.64 -14.64 -16.71
N THR A 121 0.07 -15.66 -16.06
CA THR A 121 -0.70 -15.48 -14.82
C THR A 121 0.21 -15.04 -13.67
N TYR A 122 1.42 -15.58 -13.55
CA TYR A 122 2.40 -15.10 -12.57
C TYR A 122 2.65 -13.60 -12.71
N ASN A 123 2.93 -13.13 -13.93
CA ASN A 123 3.22 -11.71 -14.17
C ASN A 123 2.02 -10.81 -13.85
N ALA A 124 0.82 -11.23 -14.23
CA ALA A 124 -0.41 -10.49 -13.94
C ALA A 124 -0.66 -10.36 -12.42
N GLU A 125 -0.51 -11.45 -11.69
CA GLU A 125 -0.74 -11.50 -10.25
C GLU A 125 0.37 -10.81 -9.46
N ALA A 126 1.64 -10.95 -9.87
CA ALA A 126 2.75 -10.20 -9.27
C ALA A 126 2.60 -8.69 -9.48
N PHE A 127 2.09 -8.27 -10.64
CA PHE A 127 1.79 -6.86 -10.88
C PHE A 127 0.69 -6.34 -9.94
N GLN A 128 -0.42 -7.09 -9.78
CA GLN A 128 -1.49 -6.72 -8.84
C GLN A 128 -1.03 -6.69 -7.38
N ALA A 129 -0.15 -7.63 -6.98
CA ALA A 129 0.46 -7.62 -5.65
C ALA A 129 1.34 -6.38 -5.43
N SER A 130 2.08 -5.94 -6.45
CA SER A 130 2.84 -4.68 -6.39
C SER A 130 1.94 -3.46 -6.28
N GLU A 131 0.85 -3.39 -7.04
CA GLU A 131 -0.13 -2.31 -6.94
C GLU A 131 -0.76 -2.23 -5.54
N ALA A 132 -1.00 -3.37 -4.90
CA ALA A 132 -1.49 -3.43 -3.52
C ALA A 132 -0.48 -2.82 -2.53
N ILE A 133 0.81 -3.16 -2.63
CA ILE A 133 1.86 -2.57 -1.78
C ILE A 133 1.93 -1.06 -1.98
N ASP A 134 1.85 -0.56 -3.23
CA ASP A 134 1.90 0.87 -3.50
C ASP A 134 0.69 1.62 -2.93
N GLN A 135 -0.48 1.00 -2.92
CA GLN A 135 -1.66 1.56 -2.24
C GLN A 135 -1.49 1.58 -0.71
N GLU A 136 -0.98 0.50 -0.12
CA GLU A 136 -0.69 0.47 1.33
C GLU A 136 0.37 1.51 1.72
N ARG A 137 1.39 1.74 0.89
CA ARG A 137 2.37 2.83 1.06
C ARG A 137 1.73 4.21 1.00
N ALA A 138 0.83 4.43 0.06
CA ALA A 138 0.09 5.69 -0.05
C ALA A 138 -0.81 5.92 1.18
N GLN A 139 -1.47 4.87 1.66
CA GLN A 139 -2.25 4.91 2.90
C GLN A 139 -1.35 5.25 4.09
N LEU A 140 -0.21 4.59 4.23
CA LEU A 140 0.76 4.85 5.29
C LEU A 140 1.22 6.33 5.28
N ALA A 141 1.53 6.88 4.11
CA ALA A 141 1.92 8.30 3.99
C ALA A 141 0.79 9.25 4.45
N ASN A 142 -0.45 8.95 4.09
CA ASN A 142 -1.62 9.71 4.52
C ASN A 142 -1.83 9.61 6.05
N GLU A 143 -1.77 8.40 6.61
CA GLU A 143 -1.93 8.18 8.05
C GLU A 143 -0.83 8.91 8.85
N ARG A 144 0.44 8.89 8.39
CA ARG A 144 1.53 9.69 8.99
C ARG A 144 1.19 11.18 9.01
N GLN A 145 0.67 11.73 7.91
CA GLN A 145 0.29 13.14 7.84
C GLN A 145 -0.83 13.49 8.82
N LEU A 146 -1.83 12.63 8.95
CA LEU A 146 -2.95 12.84 9.87
C LEU A 146 -2.51 12.78 11.34
N VAL A 147 -1.65 11.82 11.70
CA VAL A 147 -1.08 11.71 13.06
C VAL A 147 -0.19 12.92 13.36
N GLU A 148 0.61 13.37 12.40
CA GLU A 148 1.44 14.57 12.54
C GLU A 148 0.58 15.82 12.77
N GLN A 149 -0.51 15.98 12.00
CA GLN A 149 -1.46 17.08 12.17
C GLN A 149 -2.11 17.05 13.56
N PHE A 150 -2.51 15.86 14.04
CA PHE A 150 -3.04 15.70 15.38
C PHE A 150 -2.02 16.09 16.45
N LYS A 151 -0.77 15.61 16.33
CA LYS A 151 0.33 15.94 17.23
C LYS A 151 0.53 17.46 17.33
N GLN A 152 0.60 18.15 16.20
CA GLN A 152 0.78 19.60 16.14
C GLN A 152 -0.38 20.37 16.77
N GLN A 153 -1.63 19.96 16.50
CA GLN A 153 -2.81 20.67 17.03
C GLN A 153 -3.04 20.46 18.53
N GLN A 154 -2.49 19.38 19.08
CA GLN A 154 -2.59 19.03 20.50
C GLN A 154 -1.28 19.32 21.26
N TYR A 155 -0.26 19.89 20.60
CA TYR A 155 1.06 20.19 21.16
C TYR A 155 1.72 18.98 21.83
N LEU A 156 1.59 17.81 21.22
CA LEU A 156 2.13 16.56 21.74
C LEU A 156 3.61 16.39 21.30
N PRO A 157 4.46 15.78 22.14
CA PRO A 157 5.84 15.46 21.77
C PRO A 157 5.90 14.26 20.82
N ASP A 158 7.04 14.11 20.14
CA ASP A 158 7.35 12.89 19.39
C ASP A 158 7.66 11.74 20.33
N LEU A 159 6.77 10.75 20.35
CA LEU A 159 6.85 9.55 21.18
C LEU A 159 6.36 8.34 20.38
N THR A 160 6.84 7.16 20.76
CA THR A 160 6.31 5.86 20.33
C THR A 160 5.04 5.49 21.10
N ALA A 161 4.24 4.54 20.57
CA ALA A 161 3.04 4.09 21.27
C ALA A 161 3.37 3.49 22.65
N GLN A 162 4.53 2.85 22.78
CA GLN A 162 5.03 2.30 24.05
C GLN A 162 5.32 3.41 25.07
N GLU A 163 6.00 4.48 24.67
CA GLU A 163 6.32 5.61 25.55
C GLU A 163 5.07 6.34 26.03
N VAL A 164 4.10 6.56 25.13
CA VAL A 164 2.79 7.12 25.51
C VAL A 164 2.07 6.19 26.48
N GLY A 165 2.15 4.87 26.27
CA GLY A 165 1.66 3.87 27.21
C GLY A 165 2.26 4.01 28.61
N ALA A 166 3.57 4.21 28.71
CA ALA A 166 4.26 4.43 29.98
C ALA A 166 3.81 5.74 30.66
N LEU A 167 3.57 6.81 29.89
CA LEU A 167 3.04 8.07 30.42
C LEU A 167 1.62 7.92 30.99
N ILE A 168 0.76 7.13 30.34
CA ILE A 168 -0.59 6.83 30.83
C ILE A 168 -0.52 6.10 32.17
N GLU A 169 0.30 5.06 32.29
CA GLU A 169 0.45 4.33 33.55
C GLU A 169 1.04 5.21 34.66
N LYS A 170 2.03 6.04 34.33
CA LYS A 170 2.57 7.02 35.28
C LYS A 170 1.48 8.00 35.76
N ALA A 171 0.64 8.52 34.86
CA ALA A 171 -0.45 9.41 35.23
C ALA A 171 -1.45 8.72 36.18
N LYS A 172 -1.77 7.45 35.94
CA LYS A 172 -2.61 6.65 36.86
C LYS A 172 -2.02 6.54 38.26
N THR A 173 -0.72 6.28 38.38
CA THR A 173 -0.04 6.24 39.69
C THR A 173 -0.03 7.59 40.42
N GLN A 174 -0.19 8.69 39.68
CA GLN A 174 -0.29 10.05 40.22
C GLN A 174 -1.74 10.47 40.55
N GLY A 175 -2.71 9.54 40.46
CA GLY A 175 -4.11 9.79 40.81
C GLY A 175 -4.98 10.26 39.64
N PHE A 176 -4.45 10.34 38.41
CA PHE A 176 -5.27 10.61 37.23
C PHE A 176 -6.00 9.34 36.80
N ASN A 177 -7.32 9.34 36.88
CA ASN A 177 -8.12 8.22 36.39
C ASN A 177 -8.24 8.22 34.85
N SER A 178 -8.79 7.13 34.31
CA SER A 178 -9.06 6.95 32.88
C SER A 178 -10.01 8.01 32.29
N ASP A 179 -10.77 8.69 33.14
CA ASP A 179 -11.71 9.71 32.71
C ASP A 179 -11.11 11.10 32.58
N SER A 180 -9.90 11.32 33.10
CA SER A 180 -9.24 12.61 33.01
C SER A 180 -8.97 12.98 31.55
N PRO A 181 -9.14 14.27 31.17
CA PRO A 181 -8.91 14.72 29.79
C PRO A 181 -7.52 14.37 29.27
N SER A 182 -6.50 14.47 30.11
CA SER A 182 -5.11 14.16 29.75
C SER A 182 -4.91 12.66 29.45
N VAL A 183 -5.47 11.77 30.28
CA VAL A 183 -5.36 10.32 30.05
C VAL A 183 -6.15 9.91 28.81
N LYS A 184 -7.31 10.52 28.55
CA LYS A 184 -8.08 10.28 27.31
C LYS A 184 -7.29 10.72 26.07
N LEU A 185 -6.69 11.91 26.09
CA LEU A 185 -5.87 12.41 24.99
C LEU A 185 -4.67 11.50 24.71
N LEU A 186 -3.93 11.11 25.74
CA LEU A 186 -2.79 10.19 25.59
C LEU A 186 -3.24 8.81 25.10
N THR A 187 -4.39 8.32 25.55
CA THR A 187 -4.94 7.04 25.08
C THR A 187 -5.28 7.09 23.60
N LEU A 188 -5.90 8.18 23.13
CA LEU A 188 -6.15 8.40 21.69
C LEU A 188 -4.85 8.48 20.91
N TYR A 189 -3.88 9.26 21.39
CA TYR A 189 -2.59 9.39 20.73
C TYR A 189 -1.88 8.04 20.60
N LYS A 190 -1.88 7.24 21.67
CA LYS A 190 -1.35 5.87 21.65
C LYS A 190 -2.03 5.02 20.58
N SER A 191 -3.36 5.03 20.52
CA SER A 191 -4.10 4.24 19.52
C SER A 191 -3.73 4.62 18.08
N TYR A 192 -3.50 5.91 17.82
CA TYR A 192 -3.07 6.39 16.51
C TYR A 192 -1.66 5.93 16.16
N LEU A 193 -0.73 6.03 17.11
CA LEU A 193 0.64 5.56 16.95
C LEU A 193 0.70 4.03 16.75
N THR A 194 -0.04 3.25 17.53
CA THR A 194 -0.08 1.79 17.38
C THR A 194 -0.56 1.38 15.98
N ARG A 195 -1.63 2.00 15.47
CA ARG A 195 -2.12 1.70 14.12
C ARG A 195 -1.10 2.06 13.04
N LEU A 196 -0.41 3.19 13.22
CA LEU A 196 0.65 3.60 12.31
C LEU A 196 1.81 2.60 12.32
N GLU A 197 2.28 2.19 13.50
CA GLU A 197 3.32 1.18 13.70
C GLU A 197 2.91 -0.18 13.07
N ASP A 198 1.67 -0.63 13.27
CA ASP A 198 1.14 -1.87 12.69
C ASP A 198 1.09 -1.82 11.15
N LEU A 199 0.73 -0.67 10.57
CA LEU A 199 0.70 -0.49 9.12
C LEU A 199 2.11 -0.44 8.53
N GLU A 200 3.06 0.21 9.22
CA GLU A 200 4.48 0.20 8.83
C GLU A 200 5.05 -1.21 8.81
N GLU A 201 4.74 -2.02 9.83
CA GLU A 201 5.17 -3.42 9.88
C GLU A 201 4.52 -4.24 8.76
N THR A 202 3.23 -4.01 8.48
CA THR A 202 2.48 -4.71 7.43
C THR A 202 3.08 -4.43 6.05
N VAL A 203 3.27 -3.16 5.69
CA VAL A 203 3.88 -2.75 4.41
C VAL A 203 5.26 -3.38 4.27
N LYS A 204 6.10 -3.28 5.31
CA LYS A 204 7.44 -3.86 5.29
C LYS A 204 7.39 -5.38 5.09
N ARG A 205 6.49 -6.08 5.77
CA ARG A 205 6.32 -7.52 5.65
C ARG A 205 5.89 -7.91 4.23
N HIS A 206 4.96 -7.17 3.63
CA HIS A 206 4.54 -7.40 2.25
C HIS A 206 5.66 -7.13 1.25
N GLU A 207 6.45 -6.07 1.43
CA GLU A 207 7.63 -5.80 0.61
C GLU A 207 8.67 -6.91 0.71
N ASP A 208 8.97 -7.39 1.93
CA ASP A 208 9.92 -8.46 2.15
C ASP A 208 9.43 -9.79 1.58
N ASP A 209 8.14 -10.10 1.75
CA ASP A 209 7.51 -11.27 1.15
C ASP A 209 7.50 -11.20 -0.39
N PHE A 210 7.22 -10.04 -0.97
CA PHE A 210 7.20 -9.84 -2.42
C PHE A 210 8.57 -10.12 -3.05
N LYS A 211 9.67 -9.76 -2.38
CA LYS A 211 11.04 -10.08 -2.83
C LYS A 211 11.30 -11.59 -2.92
N THR A 212 10.52 -12.41 -2.21
CA THR A 212 10.64 -13.87 -2.25
C THR A 212 9.84 -14.51 -3.38
N LEU A 213 8.95 -13.77 -4.05
CA LEU A 213 8.21 -14.26 -5.21
C LEU A 213 9.20 -14.53 -6.35
N GLN A 214 9.18 -15.77 -6.83
CA GLN A 214 10.02 -16.20 -7.94
C GLN A 214 9.14 -16.54 -9.14
N PRO A 215 9.52 -16.11 -10.36
CA PRO A 215 8.84 -16.55 -11.56
C PRO A 215 8.97 -18.06 -11.72
N PRO A 216 8.07 -18.72 -12.47
CA PRO A 216 8.21 -20.13 -12.76
C PRO A 216 9.58 -20.41 -13.37
N ASP A 217 10.26 -21.43 -12.85
CA ASP A 217 11.50 -21.92 -13.45
C ASP A 217 11.22 -22.22 -14.91
N LYS A 218 11.89 -21.51 -15.82
CA LYS A 218 12.00 -21.95 -17.21
C LYS A 218 12.87 -23.20 -17.23
N ARG A 219 12.33 -24.33 -16.79
CA ARG A 219 12.64 -25.61 -17.42
C ARG A 219 11.98 -25.62 -18.79
N THR A 220 12.35 -24.65 -19.64
CA THR A 220 12.56 -25.01 -21.03
C THR A 220 13.54 -26.17 -20.96
N SER A 221 13.05 -27.34 -21.33
CA SER A 221 13.86 -28.39 -21.93
C SER A 221 14.72 -27.74 -23.02
N MET A 222 15.80 -27.07 -22.61
CA MET A 222 16.84 -26.64 -23.50
C MET A 222 17.67 -27.89 -23.72
N ALA A 223 17.59 -28.43 -24.94
CA ALA A 223 18.73 -29.16 -25.45
C ALA A 223 19.98 -28.30 -25.19
N PRO A 224 21.09 -28.90 -24.73
CA PRO A 224 22.29 -28.13 -24.39
C PRO A 224 22.73 -27.31 -25.61
N GLY A 225 22.63 -25.97 -25.52
CA GLY A 225 23.10 -25.04 -26.56
C GLY A 225 22.12 -23.96 -27.05
N ALA A 226 20.90 -23.82 -26.52
CA ALA A 226 19.96 -22.78 -26.98
C ALA A 226 19.78 -21.66 -25.94
N CYS A 227 20.60 -20.61 -26.00
CA CYS A 227 20.30 -19.34 -25.34
C CYS A 227 19.19 -18.61 -26.13
N PRO A 228 18.00 -18.35 -25.56
CA PRO A 228 17.03 -17.48 -26.19
C PRO A 228 17.53 -16.03 -26.07
N ASN A 229 17.57 -15.34 -27.21
CA ASN A 229 17.90 -13.93 -27.29
C ASN A 229 16.99 -13.12 -26.34
N GLY A 230 17.62 -12.23 -25.59
CA GLY A 230 16.99 -11.46 -24.54
C GLY A 230 15.82 -10.61 -25.02
N GLU A 231 14.63 -10.97 -24.58
CA GLU A 231 13.53 -10.04 -24.37
C GLU A 231 13.07 -10.21 -22.92
N GLY A 232 13.86 -9.65 -22.01
CA GLY A 232 13.41 -9.39 -20.65
C GLY A 232 12.35 -8.30 -20.72
N GLY A 233 11.08 -8.67 -20.61
CA GLY A 233 9.98 -7.69 -20.53
C GLY A 233 10.20 -6.68 -19.41
N LEU A 234 9.55 -5.52 -19.51
CA LEU A 234 9.67 -4.37 -18.59
C LEU A 234 9.66 -4.74 -17.09
N LEU A 235 8.92 -5.79 -16.70
CA LEU A 235 8.86 -6.32 -15.33
C LEU A 235 10.16 -7.03 -14.88
N ALA A 236 10.86 -7.72 -15.76
CA ALA A 236 12.17 -8.31 -15.45
C ALA A 236 13.23 -7.21 -15.23
N GLY A 237 13.10 -6.07 -15.92
CA GLY A 237 13.91 -4.88 -15.66
C GLY A 237 13.59 -4.22 -14.31
N TRP A 238 12.31 -4.18 -13.93
CA TRP A 238 11.89 -3.59 -12.66
C TRP A 238 12.26 -4.46 -11.46
N ILE A 239 12.03 -5.77 -11.52
CA ILE A 239 12.48 -6.74 -10.50
C ILE A 239 13.99 -6.66 -10.34
N ASN A 240 14.78 -6.64 -11.42
CA ASN A 240 16.25 -6.48 -11.34
C ASN A 240 16.70 -5.14 -10.72
N SER A 241 15.89 -4.08 -10.83
CA SER A 241 16.18 -2.79 -10.21
C SER A 241 15.90 -2.77 -8.70
N VAL A 242 14.97 -3.61 -8.24
CA VAL A 242 14.57 -3.72 -6.82
C VAL A 242 15.37 -4.81 -6.08
N THR A 243 15.73 -5.90 -6.75
CA THR A 243 16.41 -7.05 -6.11
C THR A 243 17.93 -7.04 -6.22
N GLY A 244 18.53 -6.09 -6.96
CA GLY A 244 19.98 -5.99 -7.09
C GLY A 244 20.58 -7.19 -7.82
N SER A 245 20.48 -7.19 -9.15
CA SER A 245 21.48 -7.82 -10.06
C SER A 245 21.88 -9.29 -9.85
N ASP A 246 20.99 -10.19 -9.43
CA ASP A 246 21.32 -11.63 -9.34
C ASP A 246 21.08 -12.44 -10.63
N LEU A 247 20.31 -11.93 -11.60
CA LEU A 247 20.12 -12.66 -12.87
C LEU A 247 21.34 -12.61 -13.79
N ALA A 248 22.15 -11.54 -13.70
CA ALA A 248 23.36 -11.39 -14.50
C ALA A 248 24.51 -12.29 -14.00
N ALA A 249 24.55 -12.56 -12.69
CA ALA A 249 25.59 -13.40 -12.08
C ALA A 249 25.42 -14.89 -12.41
N ALA A 250 24.18 -15.37 -12.60
CA ALA A 250 23.92 -16.76 -12.99
C ALA A 250 24.44 -17.08 -14.40
N CYS A 251 24.39 -16.11 -15.33
CA CYS A 251 24.89 -16.29 -16.70
C CYS A 251 26.42 -16.15 -16.83
N ASP A 252 27.08 -15.49 -15.87
CA ASP A 252 28.54 -15.26 -15.89
C ASP A 252 29.34 -16.44 -15.31
N ILE A 253 28.66 -17.42 -14.70
CA ILE A 253 29.26 -18.66 -14.19
C ILE A 253 29.51 -19.66 -15.33
N ASP A 254 28.62 -19.75 -16.32
CA ASP A 254 28.77 -20.70 -17.44
C ASP A 254 29.82 -20.25 -18.47
N THR A 255 29.94 -18.95 -18.74
CA THR A 255 31.00 -18.42 -19.62
C THR A 255 32.40 -18.60 -19.02
N LYS A 256 32.53 -18.56 -17.69
CA LYS A 256 33.80 -18.86 -16.98
C LYS A 256 34.11 -20.35 -16.95
N ARG A 257 33.10 -21.23 -17.01
CA ARG A 257 33.28 -22.69 -17.04
C ARG A 257 33.71 -23.20 -18.42
N GLU A 258 33.21 -22.59 -19.50
CA GLU A 258 33.69 -22.89 -20.87
C GLU A 258 35.10 -22.34 -21.12
N LYS A 259 35.43 -21.11 -20.70
CA LYS A 259 36.79 -20.56 -20.87
C LYS A 259 37.88 -21.30 -20.07
N ASN A 260 37.52 -22.07 -19.05
CA ASN A 260 38.46 -22.89 -18.29
C ASN A 260 38.64 -24.31 -18.84
N LYS A 261 37.82 -24.76 -19.81
CA LYS A 261 38.05 -26.03 -20.52
C LYS A 261 39.06 -25.90 -21.67
N ASP A 262 39.18 -24.72 -22.27
CA ASP A 262 40.12 -24.47 -23.38
C ASP A 262 41.55 -24.09 -22.94
N ARG A 263 41.86 -24.14 -21.64
CA ARG A 263 43.17 -23.77 -21.08
C ARG A 263 44.02 -24.92 -20.54
N ARG A 264 43.72 -26.18 -20.91
CA ARG A 264 44.67 -27.30 -20.70
C ARG A 264 45.46 -27.58 -21.98
N ASP A 265 46.60 -26.90 -22.06
CA ASP A 265 47.87 -27.17 -22.75
C ASP A 265 47.92 -28.08 -24.00
N PRO A 266 48.52 -27.60 -25.11
CA PRO A 266 49.05 -28.42 -26.18
C PRO A 266 50.47 -28.92 -25.83
N LYS A 267 50.62 -30.24 -25.69
CA LYS A 267 51.92 -30.95 -25.76
C LYS A 267 51.63 -32.27 -26.49
N GLY A 268 52.29 -32.65 -27.57
CA GLY A 268 53.41 -32.11 -28.32
C GLY A 268 53.76 -33.18 -29.36
N ASP A 269 54.27 -32.74 -30.50
CA ASP A 269 54.88 -33.61 -31.51
C ASP A 269 55.90 -34.58 -30.88
N ARG A 270 55.92 -35.83 -31.35
CA ARG A 270 57.14 -36.46 -31.89
C ARG A 270 56.88 -37.80 -32.55
N ASP A 271 57.49 -37.91 -33.71
CA ASP A 271 57.64 -39.05 -34.61
C ASP A 271 58.26 -40.29 -33.95
N HIS A 272 57.97 -41.47 -34.50
CA HIS A 272 59.02 -42.40 -34.97
C HIS A 272 58.50 -43.54 -35.88
N HIS A 273 59.09 -43.56 -37.08
CA HIS A 273 59.43 -44.62 -38.04
C HIS A 273 58.85 -46.05 -37.95
N GLY A 274 58.57 -46.59 -39.15
CA GLY A 274 58.37 -48.02 -39.42
C GLY A 274 59.65 -48.83 -39.65
N HIS A 275 59.45 -49.99 -40.30
CA HIS A 275 60.31 -51.19 -40.48
C HIS A 275 60.24 -52.17 -39.30
N ASP A 276 59.90 -53.46 -39.43
CA ASP A 276 59.84 -54.41 -40.56
C ASP A 276 58.60 -55.33 -40.50
#